data_AF-A0A2N6P0P9-F1
#
_entry.id   AF-A0A2N6P0P9-F1
#
_cell.length_a   1.000
_cell.length_b   1.000
_cell.length_c   1.000
_cell.angle_alpha   90.00
_cell.angle_beta   90.00
_cell.angle_gamma   90.00
#
_symmetry.space_group_name_H-M   'P 1'
#
loop_
_entity.id
_entity.type
_entity.pdbx_description
1 polymer ?
#
loop_
_entity_poly.entity_id
_entity_poly.type
_entity_poly.pdbx_seq_one_letter_code
_entity_poly.pdbx_strand_id
1 'polypeptide(L)'
;MKLSLIFTTLLVAAAAAAAATAPPSFGVPMPTPPPVPKPLPACSKTVDTAVGAAGAAIKMFLARAGSKVSHLDEAIHAGNTCFKREIGCGVGPADGALPRPGQLDCSGTIDKGLKYAVAALRAGFSVMLPTGYDRGVKEGLKCFRETLGCKKDEA
;
A
#
# COMPACT_ATOMS: atom_id res chain seq x y z
N MET A 1 22.60 -48.52 35.93
CA MET A 1 24.00 -48.11 35.63
C MET A 1 23.90 -46.78 34.88
N LYS A 2 24.12 -45.64 35.53
CA LYS A 2 25.41 -44.93 35.71
C LYS A 2 25.91 -44.37 34.35
N LEU A 3 25.55 -43.15 33.94
CA LEU A 3 26.08 -41.80 34.26
C LEU A 3 27.18 -41.34 33.28
N SER A 4 27.00 -40.20 32.60
CA SER A 4 27.95 -39.06 32.42
C SER A 4 27.35 -38.05 31.42
N LEU A 5 26.86 -36.87 31.83
CA LEU A 5 27.58 -35.60 32.10
C LEU A 5 28.31 -35.09 30.83
N ILE A 6 28.14 -33.85 30.36
CA ILE A 6 28.48 -32.60 31.06
C ILE A 6 27.57 -31.45 30.61
N PHE A 7 27.01 -30.77 31.61
CA PHE A 7 26.28 -29.50 31.56
C PHE A 7 27.23 -28.43 32.14
N THR A 8 27.43 -27.32 31.43
CA THR A 8 28.15 -26.14 31.93
C THR A 8 27.27 -24.92 31.64
N THR A 9 26.41 -24.52 32.59
CA THR A 9 26.63 -23.51 33.65
C THR A 9 26.47 -22.07 33.17
N LEU A 10 25.41 -21.40 33.62
CA LEU A 10 25.45 -20.28 34.58
C LEU A 10 23.98 -19.87 34.84
N LEU A 11 23.38 -20.29 35.96
CA LEU A 11 23.25 -19.56 37.24
C LEU A 11 22.75 -18.10 37.08
N VAL A 12 21.48 -17.81 37.37
CA VAL A 12 20.80 -17.71 38.69
C VAL A 12 20.90 -16.29 39.24
N ALA A 13 19.76 -15.61 39.40
CA ALA A 13 19.17 -15.34 40.72
C ALA A 13 17.96 -14.40 40.58
N ALA A 14 16.85 -14.84 41.17
CA ALA A 14 15.66 -14.06 41.44
C ALA A 14 15.70 -13.53 42.89
N ALA A 15 15.04 -12.40 43.13
CA ALA A 15 14.32 -11.97 44.35
C ALA A 15 14.39 -10.42 44.46
N ALA A 16 13.33 -9.68 44.14
CA ALA A 16 12.17 -9.36 44.99
C ALA A 16 12.42 -8.19 45.96
N ALA A 17 11.67 -7.10 45.80
CA ALA A 17 11.18 -6.24 46.88
C ALA A 17 10.14 -5.23 46.35
N ALA A 18 9.15 -4.94 47.19
CA ALA A 18 7.82 -4.47 46.85
C ALA A 18 7.66 -2.94 46.71
N ALA A 19 6.64 -2.59 45.91
CA ALA A 19 5.66 -1.51 46.06
C ALA A 19 6.08 -0.19 46.73
N ALA A 20 6.15 0.87 45.91
CA ALA A 20 5.58 2.18 46.26
C ALA A 20 5.32 3.01 44.99
N THR A 21 4.07 3.47 44.88
CA THR A 21 3.58 4.67 44.15
C THR A 21 3.71 4.73 42.62
N ALA A 22 2.55 4.59 41.95
CA ALA A 22 2.33 5.06 40.57
C ALA A 22 2.55 6.59 40.45
N PRO A 23 3.04 7.04 39.28
CA PRO A 23 2.14 7.73 38.35
C PRO A 23 2.04 7.01 36.98
N PRO A 24 0.96 7.20 36.20
CA PRO A 24 0.82 6.58 34.90
C PRO A 24 1.64 7.36 33.85
N SER A 25 2.74 6.79 33.38
CA SER A 25 3.46 7.30 32.21
C SER A 25 3.41 6.29 31.08
N PHE A 26 2.79 6.73 30.00
CA PHE A 26 2.46 6.03 28.77
C PHE A 26 3.69 5.35 28.14
N GLY A 27 3.88 4.07 28.47
CA GLY A 27 4.68 3.15 27.67
C GLY A 27 3.94 2.82 26.38
N VAL A 28 3.98 3.71 25.39
CA VAL A 28 3.71 3.33 24.01
C VAL A 28 5.04 2.85 23.43
N PRO A 29 5.16 1.60 22.97
CA PRO A 29 6.35 1.15 22.25
C PRO A 29 6.55 2.10 21.06
N MET A 30 7.74 2.69 20.99
CA MET A 30 8.15 3.55 19.89
C MET A 30 7.94 2.80 18.56
N PRO A 31 7.18 3.33 17.60
CA PRO A 31 6.92 2.65 16.34
C PRO A 31 8.26 2.40 15.64
N THR A 32 8.54 1.13 15.34
CA THR A 32 9.69 0.74 14.54
C THR A 32 9.57 1.46 13.19
N PRO A 33 10.57 2.23 12.74
CA PRO A 33 10.49 2.87 11.43
C PRO A 33 10.28 1.78 10.36
N PRO A 34 9.36 2.00 9.40
CA PRO A 34 9.11 1.01 8.36
C PRO A 34 10.41 0.72 7.58
N PRO A 35 10.62 -0.53 7.12
CA PRO A 35 11.83 -0.89 6.39
C PRO A 35 12.04 0.04 5.19
N VAL A 36 13.23 0.62 5.09
CA VAL A 36 13.62 1.55 4.02
C VAL A 36 13.51 0.82 2.67
N PRO A 37 12.61 1.22 1.76
CA PRO A 37 12.47 0.57 0.47
C PRO A 37 13.73 0.77 -0.37
N LYS A 38 14.17 -0.30 -1.04
CA LYS A 38 15.25 -0.24 -2.02
C LYS A 38 14.89 0.78 -3.12
N PRO A 39 15.79 1.72 -3.48
CA PRO A 39 15.57 2.62 -4.61
C PRO A 39 15.29 1.82 -5.88
N LEU A 40 14.16 2.08 -6.52
CA LEU A 40 13.81 1.48 -7.80
C LEU A 40 14.36 2.36 -8.94
N PRO A 41 14.68 1.77 -10.10
CA PRO A 41 15.06 2.56 -11.27
C PRO A 41 13.91 3.46 -11.71
N ALA A 42 14.23 4.59 -12.35
CA ALA A 42 13.21 5.46 -12.94
C ALA A 42 12.39 4.68 -13.98
N CYS A 43 11.09 4.93 -14.02
CA CYS A 43 10.22 4.33 -15.03
C CYS A 43 10.55 4.87 -16.42
N SER A 44 10.28 4.07 -17.46
CA SER A 44 10.35 4.57 -18.83
C SER A 44 9.25 5.60 -19.07
N LYS A 45 9.47 6.51 -20.03
CA LYS A 45 8.47 7.50 -20.44
C LYS A 45 7.14 6.84 -20.81
N THR A 46 7.17 5.67 -21.44
CA THR A 46 5.98 4.89 -21.77
C THR A 46 5.16 4.51 -20.55
N VAL A 47 5.81 4.04 -19.48
CA VAL A 47 5.13 3.72 -18.21
C VAL A 47 4.54 4.98 -17.59
N ASP A 48 5.30 6.07 -17.54
CA ASP A 48 4.80 7.34 -16.97
C ASP A 48 3.60 7.88 -17.76
N THR A 49 3.64 7.82 -19.09
CA THR A 49 2.53 8.21 -19.98
C THR A 49 1.33 7.31 -19.80
N ALA A 50 1.50 5.98 -19.78
CA ALA A 50 0.40 5.03 -19.63
C ALA A 50 -0.31 5.20 -18.27
N VAL A 51 0.47 5.36 -17.21
CA VAL A 51 -0.04 5.58 -15.85
C VAL A 51 -0.71 6.96 -15.71
N GLY A 52 -0.15 7.99 -16.35
CA GLY A 52 -0.77 9.31 -16.45
C GLY A 52 -2.10 9.29 -17.20
N ALA A 53 -2.18 8.56 -18.32
CA ALA A 53 -3.39 8.38 -19.11
C ALA A 53 -4.48 7.64 -18.31
N ALA A 54 -4.10 6.59 -17.56
CA ALA A 54 -5.03 5.88 -16.68
C ALA A 54 -5.62 6.80 -15.59
N GLY A 55 -4.78 7.61 -14.95
CA GLY A 55 -5.21 8.61 -13.98
C GLY A 55 -6.13 9.68 -14.57
N ALA A 56 -5.85 10.14 -15.79
CA ALA A 56 -6.71 11.08 -16.50
C ALA A 56 -8.06 10.44 -16.87
N ALA A 57 -8.06 9.18 -17.32
CA ALA A 57 -9.27 8.46 -17.72
C ALA A 57 -10.27 8.33 -16.57
N ILE A 58 -9.83 7.93 -15.37
CA ILE A 58 -10.74 7.85 -14.21
C ILE A 58 -11.25 9.23 -13.79
N LYS A 59 -10.42 10.28 -13.81
CA LYS A 59 -10.87 11.65 -13.51
C LYS A 59 -11.95 12.11 -14.50
N MET A 60 -11.72 11.93 -15.79
CA MET A 60 -12.69 12.32 -16.82
C MET A 60 -13.98 11.52 -16.70
N PHE A 61 -13.89 10.21 -16.42
CA PHE A 61 -15.06 9.37 -16.22
C PHE A 61 -15.89 9.83 -15.03
N LEU A 62 -15.27 10.04 -13.87
CA LEU A 62 -15.95 10.47 -12.66
C LEU A 62 -16.54 11.89 -12.80
N ALA A 63 -15.80 12.80 -13.44
CA ALA A 63 -16.29 14.14 -13.75
C ALA A 63 -17.53 14.09 -14.66
N ARG A 64 -17.51 13.27 -15.73
CA ARG A 64 -18.64 13.09 -16.64
C ARG A 64 -19.84 12.43 -15.96
N ALA A 65 -19.59 11.54 -15.00
CA ALA A 65 -20.62 10.92 -14.18
C ALA A 65 -21.15 11.83 -13.05
N GLY A 66 -20.66 13.07 -12.93
CA GLY A 66 -21.06 14.01 -11.87
C GLY A 66 -20.64 13.59 -10.47
N SER A 67 -19.72 12.62 -10.34
CA SER A 67 -19.28 12.07 -9.06
C SER A 67 -18.13 12.89 -8.49
N LYS A 68 -18.38 13.62 -7.40
CA LYS A 68 -17.33 14.30 -6.64
C LYS A 68 -16.73 13.33 -5.64
N VAL A 69 -15.53 12.83 -5.94
CA VAL A 69 -14.79 11.92 -5.06
C VAL A 69 -13.69 12.71 -4.37
N SER A 70 -13.82 12.89 -3.06
CA SER A 70 -12.78 13.50 -2.23
C SER A 70 -11.51 12.65 -2.29
N HIS A 71 -10.34 13.30 -2.32
CA HIS A 71 -9.03 12.64 -2.32
C HIS A 71 -8.76 11.72 -3.53
N LEU A 72 -9.49 11.91 -4.63
CA LEU A 72 -9.28 11.17 -5.88
C LEU A 72 -7.84 11.29 -6.39
N ASP A 73 -7.26 12.50 -6.40
CA ASP A 73 -5.88 12.73 -6.84
C ASP A 73 -4.85 11.93 -6.03
N GLU A 74 -5.06 11.85 -4.72
CA GLU A 74 -4.20 11.11 -3.80
C GLU A 74 -4.35 9.59 -3.98
N ALA A 75 -5.57 9.10 -4.19
CA ALA A 75 -5.82 7.71 -4.51
C ALA A 75 -5.21 7.30 -5.86
N ILE A 76 -5.32 8.16 -6.88
CA ILE A 76 -4.65 7.96 -8.17
C ILE A 76 -3.13 7.91 -7.98
N HIS A 77 -2.57 8.84 -7.21
CA HIS A 77 -1.15 8.86 -6.93
C HIS A 77 -0.69 7.57 -6.22
N ALA A 78 -1.39 7.16 -5.15
CA ALA A 78 -1.08 5.93 -4.42
C ALA A 78 -1.18 4.68 -5.29
N GLY A 79 -2.25 4.54 -6.08
CA GLY A 79 -2.42 3.42 -7.01
C GLY A 79 -1.31 3.38 -8.07
N ASN A 80 -0.94 4.53 -8.63
CA ASN A 80 0.13 4.65 -9.60
C ASN A 80 1.49 4.27 -9.02
N THR A 81 1.77 4.67 -7.78
CA THR A 81 3.01 4.32 -7.07
C THR A 81 3.08 2.82 -6.80
N CYS A 82 1.99 2.19 -6.35
CA CYS A 82 1.94 0.74 -6.15
C CYS A 82 2.09 -0.05 -7.46
N PHE A 83 1.45 0.40 -8.55
CA PHE A 83 1.63 -0.20 -9.87
C PHE A 83 3.10 -0.16 -10.32
N LYS A 84 3.72 1.04 -10.29
CA LYS A 84 5.11 1.25 -10.71
C LYS A 84 6.07 0.38 -9.90
N ARG A 85 5.85 0.29 -8.58
CA ARG A 85 6.65 -0.55 -7.68
C ARG A 85 6.64 -2.02 -8.09
N GLU A 86 5.47 -2.54 -8.43
CA GLU A 86 5.30 -3.96 -8.76
C GLU A 86 5.92 -4.33 -10.12
N ILE A 87 5.92 -3.40 -11.08
CA ILE A 87 6.66 -3.56 -12.34
C ILE A 87 8.15 -3.21 -12.21
N GLY A 88 8.61 -2.88 -11.00
CA GLY A 88 10.02 -2.70 -10.67
C GLY A 88 10.60 -1.32 -11.02
N CYS A 89 9.79 -0.27 -11.09
CA CYS A 89 10.27 1.10 -11.35
C CYS A 89 9.62 2.16 -10.45
N GLY A 90 10.13 3.39 -10.46
CA GLY A 90 9.54 4.56 -9.79
C GLY A 90 10.18 4.94 -8.45
N VAL A 91 9.56 5.88 -7.73
CA VAL A 91 10.00 6.29 -6.39
C VAL A 91 9.37 5.38 -5.34
N GLY A 92 10.18 4.82 -4.44
CA GLY A 92 9.69 4.20 -3.19
C GLY A 92 9.41 5.26 -2.12
N PRO A 93 8.99 4.87 -0.91
CA PRO A 93 7.93 3.90 -0.60
C PRO A 93 6.65 4.19 -1.40
N ALA A 94 5.79 3.20 -1.58
CA ALA A 94 4.37 3.53 -1.57
C ALA A 94 4.15 4.07 -0.17
N ASP A 95 4.09 5.40 0.00
CA ASP A 95 3.52 5.97 1.20
C ASP A 95 2.19 5.26 1.33
N GLY A 96 2.15 4.29 2.23
CA GLY A 96 1.03 3.39 2.35
C GLY A 96 -0.17 4.28 2.48
N ALA A 97 -1.17 4.03 1.63
CA ALA A 97 -2.50 4.61 1.72
C ALA A 97 -2.76 5.01 3.16
N LEU A 98 -2.72 6.30 3.49
CA LEU A 98 -3.10 6.72 4.83
C LEU A 98 -4.55 6.25 4.97
N PRO A 99 -4.85 5.30 5.88
CA PRO A 99 -6.18 4.75 5.96
C PRO A 99 -7.12 5.90 6.32
N ARG A 100 -7.96 6.32 5.38
CA ARG A 100 -8.86 7.44 5.63
C ARG A 100 -10.11 6.92 6.35
N PRO A 101 -10.51 7.54 7.47
CA PRO A 101 -11.77 7.23 8.11
C PRO A 101 -12.91 7.71 7.21
N GLY A 102 -13.70 6.75 6.73
CA GLY A 102 -14.82 6.99 5.82
C GLY A 102 -14.96 5.81 4.90
N GLN A 103 -16.02 5.01 5.07
CA GLN A 103 -16.34 3.91 4.16
C GLN A 103 -17.00 4.48 2.90
N LEU A 104 -16.22 4.74 1.86
CA LEU A 104 -16.76 5.09 0.55
C LEU A 104 -17.28 3.82 -0.13
N ASP A 105 -18.46 3.90 -0.73
CA ASP A 105 -18.93 2.83 -1.62
C ASP A 105 -18.22 2.98 -2.97
N CYS A 106 -17.26 2.09 -3.22
CA CYS A 106 -16.50 2.06 -4.46
C CYS A 106 -17.14 1.19 -5.55
N SER A 107 -18.32 0.65 -5.28
CA SER A 107 -19.13 -0.07 -6.24
C SER A 107 -19.79 0.90 -7.22
N GLY A 108 -20.25 0.38 -8.35
CA GLY A 108 -20.94 1.20 -9.36
C GLY A 108 -19.98 2.10 -10.15
N THR A 109 -20.03 3.41 -9.90
CA THR A 109 -19.34 4.42 -10.75
C THR A 109 -17.83 4.35 -10.61
N ILE A 110 -17.30 4.13 -9.40
CA ILE A 110 -15.84 4.04 -9.18
C ILE A 110 -15.29 2.76 -9.80
N ASP A 111 -15.93 1.61 -9.61
CA ASP A 111 -15.52 0.35 -10.26
C ASP A 111 -15.52 0.45 -11.79
N LYS A 112 -16.56 1.08 -12.37
CA LYS A 112 -16.58 1.39 -13.82
C LYS A 112 -15.43 2.30 -14.21
N GLY A 113 -15.18 3.37 -13.46
CA GLY A 113 -14.06 4.29 -13.69
C GLY A 113 -12.71 3.59 -13.63
N LEU A 114 -12.53 2.66 -12.69
CA LEU A 114 -11.31 1.85 -12.57
C LEU A 114 -11.15 0.89 -13.75
N LYS A 115 -12.23 0.25 -14.23
CA LYS A 115 -12.20 -0.55 -15.46
C LYS A 115 -11.76 0.28 -16.68
N TYR A 116 -12.28 1.50 -16.82
CA TYR A 116 -11.84 2.43 -17.87
C TYR A 116 -10.37 2.83 -17.72
N ALA A 117 -9.91 3.11 -16.49
CA ALA A 117 -8.51 3.42 -16.23
C ALA A 117 -7.57 2.25 -16.56
N VAL A 118 -7.94 1.01 -16.21
CA VAL A 118 -7.16 -0.19 -16.56
C VAL A 118 -7.15 -0.42 -18.07
N ALA A 119 -8.25 -0.17 -18.77
CA ALA A 119 -8.28 -0.23 -20.22
C ALA A 119 -7.36 0.84 -20.86
N ALA A 120 -7.38 2.07 -20.37
CA ALA A 120 -6.50 3.14 -20.81
C ALA A 120 -5.02 2.84 -20.49
N LEU A 121 -4.74 2.28 -19.32
CA LEU A 121 -3.42 1.82 -18.91
C LEU A 121 -2.89 0.76 -19.88
N ARG A 122 -3.71 -0.26 -20.17
CA ARG A 122 -3.36 -1.34 -21.11
C ARG A 122 -3.12 -0.80 -22.53
N ALA A 123 -3.95 0.13 -22.98
CA ALA A 123 -3.78 0.81 -24.26
C ALA A 123 -2.47 1.63 -24.30
N GLY A 124 -2.05 2.23 -23.18
CA GLY A 124 -0.75 2.89 -23.08
C GLY A 124 0.45 1.97 -23.32
N PHE A 125 0.28 0.67 -23.13
CA PHE A 125 1.30 -0.36 -23.36
C PHE A 125 1.12 -1.15 -24.66
N SER A 126 0.24 -0.70 -25.58
CA SER A 126 -0.21 -1.31 -26.85
C SER A 126 0.68 -2.37 -27.53
N VAL A 127 2.01 -2.26 -27.46
CA VAL A 127 2.98 -3.14 -28.13
C VAL A 127 3.66 -4.13 -27.18
N MET A 128 3.88 -3.76 -25.92
CA MET A 128 4.63 -4.58 -24.96
C MET A 128 4.22 -4.25 -23.52
N LEU A 129 3.72 -5.26 -22.80
CA LEU A 129 3.40 -5.13 -21.37
C LEU A 129 4.66 -5.41 -20.53
N PRO A 130 4.91 -4.62 -19.47
CA PRO A 130 6.01 -4.89 -18.56
C PRO A 130 5.78 -6.19 -17.79
N THR A 131 6.87 -6.86 -17.41
CA THR A 131 6.80 -8.02 -16.51
C THR A 131 6.15 -7.61 -15.20
N GLY A 132 5.19 -8.42 -14.73
CA GLY A 132 4.44 -8.10 -13.51
C GLY A 132 3.26 -7.16 -13.74
N TYR A 133 2.90 -6.80 -14.98
CA TYR A 133 1.77 -5.92 -15.30
C TYR A 133 0.48 -6.29 -14.54
N ASP A 134 0.01 -7.53 -14.62
CA ASP A 134 -1.25 -7.94 -13.97
C ASP A 134 -1.19 -7.84 -12.44
N ARG A 135 -0.04 -8.18 -11.84
CA ARG A 135 0.18 -7.96 -10.41
C ARG A 135 0.19 -6.48 -10.07
N GLY A 136 0.85 -5.66 -10.90
CA GLY A 136 0.90 -4.22 -10.71
C GLY A 136 -0.46 -3.57 -10.82
N VAL A 137 -1.31 -4.02 -11.74
CA VAL A 137 -2.70 -3.56 -11.84
C VAL A 137 -3.44 -3.93 -10.56
N LYS A 138 -3.31 -5.17 -10.10
CA LYS A 138 -3.97 -5.64 -8.87
C LYS A 138 -3.55 -4.83 -7.64
N GLU A 139 -2.26 -4.67 -7.41
CA GLU A 139 -1.74 -3.90 -6.27
C GLU A 139 -2.03 -2.40 -6.41
N GLY A 140 -1.96 -1.84 -7.63
CA GLY A 140 -2.34 -0.46 -7.90
C GLY A 140 -3.81 -0.18 -7.59
N LEU A 141 -4.72 -1.06 -8.01
CA LEU A 141 -6.14 -0.97 -7.69
C LEU A 141 -6.40 -1.10 -6.19
N LYS A 142 -5.67 -1.99 -5.51
CA LYS A 142 -5.75 -2.16 -4.06
C LYS A 142 -5.33 -0.87 -3.34
N CYS A 143 -4.16 -0.32 -3.65
CA CYS A 143 -3.70 0.94 -3.04
C CYS A 143 -4.64 2.10 -3.36
N PHE A 144 -5.15 2.20 -4.58
CA PHE A 144 -6.16 3.19 -4.94
C PHE A 144 -7.38 3.08 -4.02
N ARG A 145 -7.94 1.87 -3.87
CA ARG A 145 -9.15 1.64 -3.08
C ARG A 145 -8.92 1.89 -1.59
N GLU A 146 -7.78 1.47 -1.05
CA GLU A 146 -7.41 1.71 0.34
C GLU A 146 -7.25 3.21 0.63
N THR A 147 -6.57 3.97 -0.25
CA THR A 147 -6.42 5.43 -0.10
C THR A 147 -7.75 6.16 -0.25
N LEU A 148 -8.65 5.67 -1.10
CA LEU A 148 -9.99 6.24 -1.25
C LEU A 148 -10.91 5.96 -0.04
N GLY A 149 -10.54 5.02 0.84
CA GLY A 149 -11.39 4.57 1.94
C GLY A 149 -12.52 3.63 1.48
N CYS A 150 -12.34 2.89 0.39
CA CYS A 150 -13.35 1.93 -0.06
C CYS A 150 -13.68 0.93 1.06
N LYS A 151 -14.97 0.59 1.23
CA LYS A 151 -15.34 -0.60 2.01
C LYS A 151 -14.55 -1.79 1.47
N LYS A 152 -13.80 -2.48 2.33
CA LYS A 152 -13.37 -3.84 2.02
C LYS A 152 -14.66 -4.65 1.98
N ASP A 153 -15.01 -5.18 0.82
CA ASP A 153 -16.06 -6.20 0.75
C ASP A 153 -15.64 -7.30 1.74
N GLU A 154 -16.33 -7.39 2.87
CA GLU A 154 -16.31 -8.60 3.72
C GLU A 154 -16.93 -9.71 2.86
N ALA A 155 -16.06 -10.49 2.23
CA ALA A 155 -16.39 -11.76 1.60
C ALA A 155 -15.69 -12.88 2.38
#